data_AF-A0A2M7DXH6-F1
#
_entry.id   AF-A0A2M7DXH6-F1
#
_cell.length_a   1.000
_cell.length_b   1.000
_cell.length_c   1.000
_cell.angle_alpha   90.00
_cell.angle_beta   90.00
_cell.angle_gamma   90.00
#
_symmetry.space_group_name_H-M   'P 1'
#
loop_
_entity.id
_entity.type
_entity.pdbx_description
1 polymer ?
#
loop_
_entity_poly.entity_id
_entity_poly.type
_entity_poly.pdbx_seq_one_letter_code
_entity_poly.pdbx_strand_id
1 'polypeptide(L)'
;MFLQIKKTSAIISNKNKKLENAHSAINQQNEKIKSQNERLIEFNLELENKINARTIELQEKNKEIEAQNEEYKKINEELSTAKEKSEENDRLKSTFLANMSHEIRTPMNGILGFASLLKKPTLTGEKQQEYIRIIEKSGTRMLNIINDIINISKVESGQMEVSISETNVNEQIEYIYTFFKPEVEQKGIQILFKNNLPAKEAIIKTDREKVYAILINLV
;
A
#
# COMPACT_ATOMS: atom_id res chain seq x y z
N MET A 1 65.87 12.46 97.96
CA MET A 1 66.14 12.97 96.60
C MET A 1 66.39 11.86 95.57
N PHE A 2 67.33 10.94 95.81
CA PHE A 2 67.69 9.86 94.85
C PHE A 2 66.55 8.88 94.48
N LEU A 3 65.69 8.50 95.43
CA LEU A 3 64.59 7.57 95.21
C LEU A 3 63.46 8.15 94.33
N GLN A 4 63.21 9.46 94.44
CA GLN A 4 62.25 10.20 93.62
C GLN A 4 62.75 10.29 92.18
N ILE A 5 64.04 10.58 91.96
CA ILE A 5 64.64 10.63 90.62
C ILE A 5 64.55 9.27 89.90
N LYS A 6 64.81 8.15 90.59
CA LYS A 6 64.65 6.81 90.01
C LYS A 6 63.20 6.47 89.62
N LYS A 7 62.22 6.83 90.45
CA LYS A 7 60.79 6.63 90.14
C LYS A 7 60.36 7.45 88.92
N THR A 8 60.74 8.73 88.88
CA THR A 8 60.42 9.61 87.74
C THR A 8 61.09 9.12 86.45
N SER A 9 62.34 8.65 86.52
CA SER A 9 63.05 8.06 85.38
C SER A 9 62.36 6.79 84.84
N ALA A 10 61.90 5.89 85.70
CA ALA A 10 61.16 4.69 85.30
C ALA A 10 59.80 5.02 84.64
N ILE A 11 59.09 6.03 85.15
CA ILE A 11 57.83 6.51 84.56
C ILE A 11 58.08 7.12 83.18
N ILE A 12 59.11 7.95 83.03
CA ILE A 12 59.49 8.54 81.74
C ILE A 12 59.89 7.45 80.74
N SER A 13 60.69 6.46 81.15
CA SER A 13 61.09 5.33 80.30
C SER A 13 59.89 4.52 79.82
N ASN A 14 58.94 4.21 80.71
CA ASN A 14 57.72 3.48 80.34
C ASN A 14 56.80 4.31 79.44
N LYS A 15 56.69 5.63 79.68
CA LYS A 15 55.92 6.55 78.84
C LYS A 15 56.55 6.66 77.43
N ASN A 16 57.88 6.73 77.34
CA ASN A 16 58.60 6.74 76.06
C ASN A 16 58.41 5.43 75.29
N LYS A 17 58.50 4.27 75.96
CA LYS A 17 58.24 2.96 75.32
C LYS A 17 56.81 2.83 74.81
N LYS A 18 55.81 3.33 75.56
CA LYS A 18 54.42 3.41 75.09
C LYS A 18 54.27 4.34 73.88
N LEU A 19 54.98 5.47 73.88
CA LEU A 19 54.98 6.42 72.77
C LEU A 19 55.59 5.80 71.51
N GLU A 20 56.73 5.11 71.63
CA GLU A 20 57.38 4.39 70.52
C GLU A 20 56.48 3.30 69.93
N ASN A 21 55.82 2.51 70.78
CA ASN A 21 54.87 1.50 70.33
C ASN A 21 53.66 2.11 69.59
N ALA A 22 53.13 3.22 70.11
CA ALA A 22 52.03 3.95 69.46
C ALA A 22 52.46 4.54 68.11
N HIS A 23 53.65 5.12 68.03
CA HIS A 23 54.23 5.62 66.77
C HIS A 23 54.43 4.49 65.75
N SER A 24 54.93 3.33 66.17
CA SER A 24 55.08 2.16 65.31
C SER A 24 53.74 1.66 64.78
N ALA A 25 52.71 1.60 65.64
CA ALA A 25 51.36 1.17 65.23
C ALA A 25 50.71 2.15 64.26
N ILE A 26 50.85 3.46 64.50
CA ILE A 26 50.36 4.51 63.60
C ILE A 26 51.05 4.42 62.23
N ASN A 27 52.37 4.23 62.21
CA ASN A 27 53.11 4.08 60.96
C ASN A 27 52.65 2.84 60.17
N GLN A 28 52.47 1.70 60.83
CA GLN A 28 51.94 0.49 60.20
C GLN A 28 50.52 0.68 59.67
N GLN A 29 49.66 1.39 60.41
CA GLN A 29 48.31 1.71 59.98
C GLN A 29 48.29 2.66 58.78
N ASN A 30 49.17 3.67 58.76
CA ASN A 30 49.31 4.60 57.64
C ASN A 30 49.78 3.88 56.37
N GLU A 31 50.76 2.98 56.46
CA GLU A 31 51.19 2.15 55.33
C GLU A 31 50.03 1.27 54.81
N LYS A 32 49.23 0.68 55.70
CA LYS A 32 48.06 -0.10 55.31
C LYS A 32 47.01 0.75 54.59
N ILE A 33 46.67 1.92 55.12
CA ILE A 33 45.72 2.87 54.50
C ILE A 33 46.23 3.30 53.12
N LYS A 34 47.51 3.61 53.00
CA LYS A 34 48.14 3.96 51.72
C LYS A 34 47.95 2.86 50.68
N SER A 35 48.25 1.61 51.05
CA SER A 35 48.05 0.46 50.15
C SER A 35 46.58 0.23 49.76
N GLN A 36 45.64 0.51 50.67
CA GLN A 36 44.21 0.39 50.39
C GLN A 36 43.72 1.49 49.45
N ASN A 37 44.21 2.73 49.63
CA ASN A 37 43.91 3.85 48.74
C ASN A 37 44.45 3.61 47.33
N GLU A 38 45.67 3.08 47.20
CA GLU A 38 46.25 2.71 45.89
C GLU A 38 45.38 1.66 45.18
N ARG A 39 44.96 0.59 45.86
CA ARG A 39 44.04 -0.41 45.28
C ARG A 39 42.67 0.18 44.91
N LEU A 40 42.14 1.09 45.71
CA LEU A 40 40.86 1.74 45.43
C LEU A 40 40.95 2.61 44.17
N ILE A 41 42.06 3.32 43.98
CA ILE A 41 42.32 4.12 42.78
C ILE A 41 42.39 3.21 41.54
N GLU A 42 43.14 2.11 41.62
CA GLU A 42 43.23 1.13 40.53
C GLU A 42 41.85 0.53 40.19
N PHE A 43 41.08 0.15 41.20
CA PHE A 43 39.74 -0.43 41.00
C PHE A 43 38.76 0.57 40.40
N ASN A 44 38.77 1.83 40.85
CA ASN A 44 37.92 2.88 40.28
C ASN A 44 38.28 3.14 38.81
N LEU A 45 39.57 3.16 38.47
CA LEU A 45 40.02 3.32 37.09
C LEU A 45 39.54 2.16 36.21
N GLU A 46 39.60 0.92 36.72
CA GLU A 46 39.09 -0.25 36.00
C GLU A 46 37.57 -0.16 35.78
N LEU A 47 36.81 0.27 36.80
CA LEU A 47 35.37 0.47 36.69
C LEU A 47 35.00 1.55 35.68
N GLU A 48 35.69 2.70 35.70
CA GLU A 48 35.47 3.78 34.73
C GLU A 48 35.69 3.28 33.30
N ASN A 49 36.76 2.52 33.07
CA ASN A 49 37.04 1.93 31.76
C ASN A 49 35.93 0.96 31.32
N LYS A 50 35.45 0.09 32.23
CA LYS A 50 34.35 -0.84 31.94
C LYS A 50 33.04 -0.12 31.64
N ILE A 51 32.71 0.92 32.41
CA ILE A 51 31.50 1.73 32.20
C ILE A 51 31.57 2.42 30.84
N ASN A 52 32.70 3.05 30.52
CA ASN A 52 32.89 3.73 29.24
C ASN A 52 32.75 2.75 28.06
N ALA A 53 33.39 1.58 28.14
CA ALA A 53 33.26 0.54 27.11
C ALA A 53 31.81 0.08 26.93
N ARG A 54 31.08 -0.15 28.03
CA ARG A 54 29.68 -0.57 27.96
C ARG A 54 28.75 0.52 27.45
N THR A 55 29.00 1.78 27.81
CA THR A 55 28.24 2.93 27.30
C THR A 55 28.40 3.06 25.78
N ILE A 56 29.60 2.86 25.25
CA ILE A 56 29.85 2.87 23.80
C ILE A 56 29.07 1.73 23.12
N GLU A 57 29.15 0.50 23.63
CA GLU A 57 28.42 -0.64 23.07
C GLU A 57 26.89 -0.41 23.06
N LEU A 58 26.34 0.15 24.14
CA LEU A 58 24.91 0.47 24.21
C LEU A 58 24.51 1.58 23.23
N GLN A 59 25.37 2.59 23.04
CA GLN A 59 25.13 3.63 22.04
C GLN A 59 25.14 3.08 20.61
N GLU A 60 26.05 2.16 20.31
CA GLU A 60 26.09 1.49 19.00
C GLU A 60 24.86 0.63 18.77
N LYS A 61 24.46 -0.19 19.75
CA LYS A 61 23.24 -1.00 19.66
C LYS A 61 21.97 -0.16 19.53
N ASN A 62 21.88 0.96 20.24
CA ASN A 62 20.72 1.84 20.11
C ASN A 62 20.61 2.42 18.70
N LYS A 63 21.73 2.84 18.10
CA LYS A 63 21.75 3.32 16.70
C LYS A 63 21.34 2.22 15.72
N GLU A 64 21.79 0.98 15.93
CA GLU A 64 21.41 -0.16 15.11
C GLU A 64 19.90 -0.44 15.20
N ILE A 65 19.35 -0.44 16.42
CA ILE A 65 17.92 -0.63 16.66
C ILE A 65 17.10 0.51 16.03
N GLU A 66 17.56 1.75 16.13
CA GLU A 66 16.92 2.90 15.48
C GLU A 66 16.87 2.73 13.96
N ALA A 67 17.98 2.37 13.33
CA ALA A 67 18.04 2.12 11.90
C ALA A 67 17.11 0.95 11.47
N GLN A 68 17.11 -0.14 12.23
CA GLN A 68 16.20 -1.26 11.98
C GLN A 68 14.74 -0.85 12.11
N ASN A 69 14.39 -0.07 13.13
CA ASN A 69 13.01 0.42 13.32
C ASN A 69 12.53 1.30 12.17
N GLU A 70 13.40 2.16 11.63
CA GLU A 70 13.09 2.97 10.45
C GLU A 70 12.83 2.09 9.21
N GLU A 71 13.66 1.07 8.99
CA GLU A 71 13.49 0.11 7.90
C GLU A 71 12.18 -0.69 8.05
N TYR A 72 11.91 -1.22 9.24
CA TYR A 72 10.66 -1.94 9.55
C TYR A 72 9.43 -1.07 9.32
N LYS A 73 9.49 0.21 9.70
CA LYS A 73 8.38 1.14 9.48
C LYS A 73 8.11 1.33 7.99
N LYS A 74 9.16 1.54 7.19
CA LYS A 74 9.04 1.70 5.74
C LYS A 74 8.44 0.45 5.08
N ILE A 75 8.92 -0.74 5.45
CA ILE A 75 8.41 -2.01 4.94
C ILE A 75 6.92 -2.18 5.30
N ASN A 76 6.53 -1.85 6.53
CA ASN A 76 5.13 -1.94 6.95
C ASN A 76 4.21 -0.98 6.19
N GLU A 77 4.67 0.25 5.89
CA GLU A 77 3.92 1.22 5.09
C GLU A 77 3.74 0.72 3.65
N GLU A 78 4.80 0.19 3.04
CA GLU A 78 4.75 -0.42 1.70
C GLU A 78 3.81 -1.63 1.67
N LEU A 79 3.89 -2.49 2.70
CA LEU A 79 3.03 -3.66 2.83
C LEU A 79 1.55 -3.29 3.02
N SER A 80 1.25 -2.29 3.85
CA SER A 80 -0.11 -1.79 4.05
C SER A 80 -0.69 -1.26 2.74
N THR A 81 0.09 -0.45 2.02
CA THR A 81 -0.32 0.11 0.72
C THR A 81 -0.56 -0.99 -0.32
N ALA A 82 0.33 -1.97 -0.40
CA ALA A 82 0.17 -3.11 -1.31
C ALA A 82 -1.06 -3.96 -0.97
N LYS A 83 -1.31 -4.18 0.33
CA LYS A 83 -2.48 -4.90 0.82
C LYS A 83 -3.78 -4.18 0.46
N GLU A 84 -3.88 -2.88 0.77
CA GLU A 84 -5.07 -2.06 0.44
C GLU A 84 -5.37 -2.09 -1.06
N LYS A 85 -4.34 -1.97 -1.90
CA LYS A 85 -4.48 -2.08 -3.35
C LYS A 85 -4.98 -3.46 -3.80
N SER A 86 -4.51 -4.53 -3.16
CA SER A 86 -4.96 -5.89 -3.46
C SER A 86 -6.42 -6.10 -3.06
N GLU A 87 -6.80 -5.65 -1.87
CA GLU A 87 -8.17 -5.77 -1.35
C GLU A 87 -9.16 -4.97 -2.21
N GLU A 88 -8.77 -3.78 -2.67
CA GLU A 88 -9.60 -2.98 -3.57
C GLU A 88 -9.75 -3.67 -4.94
N ASN A 89 -8.69 -4.22 -5.51
CA ASN A 89 -8.77 -4.99 -6.76
C ASN A 89 -9.70 -6.20 -6.64
N ASP A 90 -9.60 -6.96 -5.54
CA ASP A 90 -10.46 -8.12 -5.30
C ASP A 90 -11.92 -7.72 -5.14
N ARG A 91 -12.18 -6.60 -4.46
CA ARG A 91 -13.51 -6.01 -4.32
C ARG A 91 -14.07 -5.60 -5.69
N LEU A 92 -13.31 -4.84 -6.48
CA LEU A 92 -13.71 -4.40 -7.82
C LEU A 92 -14.02 -5.59 -8.73
N LYS A 93 -13.17 -6.63 -8.70
CA LYS A 93 -13.38 -7.86 -9.46
C LYS A 93 -14.65 -8.60 -9.04
N SER A 94 -14.90 -8.69 -7.74
CA SER A 94 -16.12 -9.32 -7.20
C SER A 94 -17.38 -8.55 -7.61
N THR A 95 -17.35 -7.22 -7.49
CA THR A 95 -18.44 -6.35 -7.94
C THR A 95 -18.67 -6.46 -9.45
N PHE A 96 -17.60 -6.48 -10.25
CA PHE A 96 -17.68 -6.66 -11.70
C PHE A 96 -18.38 -7.99 -12.06
N LEU A 97 -17.95 -9.11 -11.48
CA LEU A 97 -18.55 -10.42 -11.74
C LEU A 97 -20.02 -10.49 -11.31
N ALA A 98 -20.36 -9.90 -10.17
CA ALA A 98 -21.75 -9.82 -9.72
C ALA A 98 -22.61 -9.04 -10.72
N ASN A 99 -22.13 -7.88 -11.17
CA ASN A 99 -22.82 -7.06 -12.16
C ASN A 99 -22.99 -7.80 -13.50
N MET A 100 -21.95 -8.47 -13.98
CA MET A 100 -22.03 -9.27 -15.22
C MET A 100 -23.02 -10.43 -15.08
N SER A 101 -23.07 -11.12 -13.94
CA SER A 101 -24.05 -12.17 -13.68
C SER A 101 -25.49 -11.65 -13.77
N HIS A 102 -25.76 -10.46 -13.21
CA HIS A 102 -27.06 -9.81 -13.30
C HIS A 102 -27.40 -9.36 -14.73
N GLU A 103 -26.45 -8.72 -15.41
CA GLU A 103 -26.62 -8.25 -16.79
C GLU A 103 -26.84 -9.41 -17.77
N ILE A 104 -26.24 -10.59 -17.54
CA ILE A 104 -26.47 -11.79 -18.35
C ILE A 104 -27.83 -12.43 -18.05
N ARG A 105 -28.23 -12.49 -16.77
CA ARG A 105 -29.46 -13.16 -16.35
C ARG A 105 -30.71 -12.49 -16.93
N THR A 106 -30.72 -11.16 -17.02
CA THR A 106 -31.87 -10.39 -17.53
C THR A 106 -32.25 -10.74 -18.98
N PRO A 107 -31.36 -10.63 -20.00
CA PRO A 107 -31.65 -11.04 -21.36
C PRO A 107 -31.88 -12.55 -21.47
N MET A 108 -31.18 -13.38 -20.69
CA MET A 108 -31.43 -14.83 -20.67
C MET A 108 -32.87 -15.15 -20.24
N ASN A 109 -33.36 -14.52 -19.17
CA ASN A 109 -34.72 -14.69 -18.70
C ASN A 109 -35.74 -14.16 -19.72
N GLY A 110 -35.42 -13.08 -20.44
CA GLY A 110 -36.20 -12.61 -21.59
C GLY A 110 -36.32 -13.68 -22.66
N ILE A 111 -35.19 -14.21 -23.14
CA ILE A 111 -35.17 -15.26 -24.18
C ILE A 111 -36.00 -16.48 -23.75
N LEU A 112 -35.72 -17.05 -22.58
CA LEU A 112 -36.39 -18.25 -22.09
C LEU A 112 -37.89 -18.01 -21.82
N GLY A 113 -38.22 -16.86 -21.21
CA GLY A 113 -39.58 -16.47 -20.90
C GLY A 113 -40.43 -16.33 -22.16
N PHE A 114 -39.99 -15.52 -23.12
CA PHE A 114 -40.73 -15.32 -24.37
C PHE A 114 -40.73 -16.57 -25.27
N ALA A 115 -39.66 -17.36 -25.28
CA ALA A 115 -39.64 -18.66 -25.95
C ALA A 115 -40.67 -19.63 -25.35
N SER A 116 -40.90 -19.57 -24.03
CA SER A 116 -41.96 -20.37 -23.38
C SER A 116 -43.36 -19.91 -23.78
N LEU A 117 -43.57 -18.59 -23.93
CA LEU A 117 -44.85 -18.02 -24.34
C LEU A 117 -45.20 -18.36 -25.79
N LEU A 118 -44.20 -18.50 -26.67
CA LEU A 118 -44.38 -18.95 -28.05
C LEU A 118 -44.97 -20.36 -28.18
N LYS A 119 -44.88 -21.19 -27.13
CA LYS A 119 -45.45 -22.55 -27.13
C LYS A 119 -46.96 -22.58 -26.89
N LYS A 120 -47.59 -21.44 -26.60
CA LYS A 120 -49.03 -21.39 -26.30
C LYS A 120 -49.86 -21.56 -27.60
N PRO A 121 -50.80 -22.53 -27.65
CA PRO A 121 -51.50 -22.88 -28.89
C PRO A 121 -52.49 -21.81 -29.39
N THR A 122 -52.86 -20.84 -28.54
CA THR A 122 -53.84 -19.78 -28.85
C THR A 122 -53.20 -18.44 -29.19
N LEU A 123 -51.93 -18.43 -29.61
CA LEU A 123 -51.20 -17.20 -29.88
C LEU A 123 -51.56 -16.62 -31.26
N THR A 124 -51.86 -15.32 -31.30
CA THR A 124 -52.08 -14.60 -32.57
C THR A 124 -50.75 -14.35 -33.28
N GLY A 125 -50.77 -14.22 -34.61
CA GLY A 125 -49.55 -13.94 -35.40
C GLY A 125 -48.85 -12.64 -34.98
N GLU A 126 -49.61 -11.60 -34.61
CA GLU A 126 -49.04 -10.34 -34.11
C GLU A 126 -48.27 -10.52 -32.80
N LYS A 127 -48.84 -11.24 -31.82
CA LYS A 127 -48.18 -11.54 -30.54
C LYS A 127 -46.96 -12.44 -30.73
N GLN A 128 -47.05 -13.38 -31.67
CA GLN A 128 -45.90 -14.23 -32.04
C GLN A 128 -44.73 -13.37 -32.52
N GLN A 129 -44.98 -12.42 -33.42
CA GLN A 129 -43.95 -11.53 -33.95
C GLN A 129 -43.41 -10.55 -32.89
N GLU A 130 -44.25 -10.09 -31.97
CA GLU A 130 -43.80 -9.32 -30.81
C GLU A 130 -42.82 -10.12 -29.93
N TYR A 131 -43.15 -11.37 -29.60
CA TYR A 131 -42.29 -12.21 -28.76
C TYR A 131 -40.98 -12.57 -29.45
N ILE A 132 -41.00 -12.85 -30.76
CA ILE A 132 -39.79 -13.07 -31.56
C ILE A 132 -38.87 -11.83 -31.49
N ARG A 133 -39.42 -10.62 -31.70
CA ARG A 133 -38.64 -9.38 -31.61
C ARG A 133 -38.00 -9.18 -30.24
N ILE A 134 -38.69 -9.55 -29.15
CA ILE A 134 -38.13 -9.46 -27.80
C ILE A 134 -36.99 -10.46 -27.60
N ILE A 135 -37.12 -11.68 -28.13
CA ILE A 135 -36.06 -12.70 -28.10
C ILE A 135 -34.82 -12.19 -28.86
N GLU A 136 -34.99 -11.68 -30.08
CA GLU A 136 -33.89 -11.14 -30.90
C GLU A 136 -33.18 -9.97 -30.21
N LYS A 137 -33.94 -9.04 -29.64
CA LYS A 137 -33.40 -7.91 -28.88
C LYS A 137 -32.62 -8.39 -27.65
N SER A 138 -33.14 -9.40 -26.94
CA SER A 138 -32.47 -9.98 -25.77
C SER A 138 -31.19 -10.71 -26.16
N GLY A 139 -31.19 -11.45 -27.27
CA GLY A 139 -29.99 -12.11 -27.81
C GLY A 139 -28.91 -11.12 -28.22
N THR A 140 -29.30 -10.03 -28.89
CA THR A 140 -28.38 -8.94 -29.25
C THR A 140 -27.74 -8.32 -28.01
N ARG A 141 -28.55 -8.03 -26.97
CA ARG A 141 -28.03 -7.51 -25.69
C ARG A 141 -27.05 -8.47 -25.04
N MET A 142 -27.34 -9.77 -25.04
CA MET A 142 -26.44 -10.78 -24.47
C MET A 142 -25.10 -10.84 -25.20
N LEU A 143 -25.11 -10.79 -26.54
CA LEU A 143 -23.87 -10.77 -27.33
C LEU A 143 -23.01 -9.54 -27.01
N ASN A 144 -23.63 -8.37 -26.84
CA ASN A 144 -22.90 -7.16 -26.45
C ASN A 144 -22.22 -7.33 -25.08
N ILE A 145 -22.94 -7.85 -24.07
CA ILE A 145 -22.36 -8.11 -22.75
C ILE A 145 -21.18 -9.09 -22.83
N ILE A 146 -21.30 -10.16 -23.63
CA ILE A 146 -20.20 -11.12 -23.83
C ILE A 146 -19.00 -10.44 -24.48
N ASN A 147 -19.21 -9.62 -25.51
CA ASN A 147 -18.14 -8.88 -26.16
C ASN A 147 -17.46 -7.89 -25.20
N ASP A 148 -18.22 -7.23 -24.34
CA ASP A 148 -17.68 -6.33 -23.31
C ASP A 148 -16.79 -7.09 -22.32
N ILE A 149 -17.21 -8.29 -21.88
CA ILE A 149 -16.42 -9.18 -21.01
C ILE A 149 -15.12 -9.63 -21.70
N ILE A 150 -15.17 -9.96 -22.99
CA ILE A 150 -13.98 -10.35 -23.75
C ILE A 150 -13.03 -9.15 -23.90
N ASN A 151 -13.56 -7.96 -24.18
CA ASN A 151 -12.77 -6.74 -24.35
C ASN A 151 -12.06 -6.36 -23.05
N ILE A 152 -12.75 -6.37 -21.91
CA ILE A 152 -12.10 -6.09 -20.62
C ILE A 152 -11.04 -7.14 -20.28
N SER A 153 -11.30 -8.42 -20.56
CA SER A 153 -10.32 -9.49 -20.33
C SER A 153 -9.04 -9.30 -21.17
N LYS A 154 -9.18 -8.82 -22.42
CA LYS A 154 -8.03 -8.48 -23.27
C LYS A 154 -7.26 -7.28 -22.73
N VAL A 155 -7.95 -6.28 -22.18
CA VAL A 155 -7.30 -5.12 -21.55
C VAL A 155 -6.51 -5.56 -20.30
N GLU A 156 -7.13 -6.33 -19.41
CA GLU A 156 -6.50 -6.77 -18.16
C GLU A 156 -5.30 -7.69 -18.39
N SER A 157 -5.36 -8.56 -19.40
CA SER A 157 -4.26 -9.46 -19.77
C SER A 157 -3.17 -8.79 -20.63
N GLY A 158 -3.33 -7.51 -20.98
CA GLY A 158 -2.40 -6.81 -21.88
C GLY A 158 -2.42 -7.33 -23.34
N GLN A 159 -3.44 -8.10 -23.71
CA GLN A 159 -3.61 -8.68 -25.04
C GLN A 159 -4.36 -7.77 -26.02
N MET A 160 -4.80 -6.59 -25.57
CA MET A 160 -5.46 -5.63 -26.44
C MET A 160 -4.41 -4.88 -27.28
N GLU A 161 -4.30 -5.27 -28.55
CA GLU A 161 -3.48 -4.56 -29.52
C GLU A 161 -4.14 -3.23 -29.94
N VAL A 162 -3.31 -2.22 -30.19
CA VAL A 162 -3.71 -0.89 -30.69
C VAL A 162 -3.18 -0.73 -32.11
N SER A 163 -4.07 -0.54 -33.07
CA SER A 163 -3.72 -0.37 -34.48
C SER A 163 -3.74 1.10 -34.86
N ILE A 164 -2.58 1.76 -34.78
CA ILE A 164 -2.46 3.19 -35.09
C ILE A 164 -2.50 3.43 -36.60
N SER A 165 -3.46 4.22 -37.05
CA SER A 165 -3.62 4.68 -38.43
C SER A 165 -4.00 6.17 -38.51
N GLU A 166 -3.76 6.79 -39.66
CA GLU A 166 -4.30 8.12 -39.94
C GLU A 166 -5.83 8.05 -40.02
N THR A 167 -6.50 8.85 -39.20
CA THR A 167 -7.95 8.81 -39.01
C THR A 167 -8.50 10.22 -39.07
N ASN A 168 -9.51 10.43 -39.92
CA ASN A 168 -10.26 11.67 -39.98
C ASN A 168 -11.37 11.66 -38.92
N VAL A 169 -11.19 12.42 -37.85
CA VAL A 169 -12.13 12.47 -36.72
C VAL A 169 -13.47 13.09 -37.14
N ASN A 170 -13.45 14.05 -38.06
CA ASN A 170 -14.67 14.69 -38.54
C ASN A 170 -15.60 13.69 -39.21
N GLU A 171 -15.04 12.84 -40.09
CA GLU A 171 -15.80 11.77 -40.76
C GLU A 171 -16.37 10.77 -39.76
N GLN A 172 -15.61 10.40 -38.72
CA GLN A 172 -16.11 9.47 -37.70
C GLN A 172 -17.28 10.05 -36.92
N ILE A 173 -17.19 11.30 -36.45
CA ILE A 173 -18.26 11.92 -35.67
C ILE A 173 -19.49 12.17 -36.56
N GLU A 174 -19.30 12.59 -37.82
CA GLU A 174 -20.40 12.77 -38.77
C GLU A 174 -21.13 11.46 -39.07
N TYR A 175 -20.39 10.35 -39.21
CA TYR A 175 -20.97 9.02 -39.34
C TYR A 175 -21.83 8.64 -38.13
N ILE A 176 -21.32 8.86 -36.91
CA ILE A 176 -22.04 8.55 -35.66
C ILE A 176 -23.29 9.42 -35.53
N TYR A 177 -23.19 10.72 -35.80
CA TYR A 177 -24.34 11.62 -35.81
C TYR A 177 -25.42 11.14 -36.78
N THR A 178 -25.03 10.79 -38.00
CA THR A 178 -25.95 10.31 -39.04
C THR A 178 -26.60 8.98 -38.65
N PHE A 179 -25.84 8.09 -38.00
CA PHE A 179 -26.33 6.81 -37.52
C PHE A 179 -27.43 6.96 -36.45
N PHE A 180 -27.23 7.84 -35.47
CA PHE A 180 -28.20 8.03 -34.36
C PHE A 180 -29.37 8.95 -34.71
N LYS A 181 -29.23 9.84 -35.71
CA LYS A 181 -30.23 10.85 -36.07
C LYS A 181 -31.67 10.31 -36.20
N PRO A 182 -31.94 9.20 -36.92
CA PRO A 182 -33.30 8.68 -37.04
C PRO A 182 -33.90 8.24 -35.70
N GLU A 183 -33.10 7.64 -34.82
CA GLU A 183 -33.55 7.12 -33.54
C GLU A 183 -33.88 8.27 -32.56
N VAL A 184 -33.04 9.29 -32.50
CA VAL A 184 -33.28 10.46 -31.62
C VAL A 184 -34.45 11.31 -32.11
N GLU A 185 -34.61 11.48 -33.43
CA GLU A 185 -35.77 12.16 -34.01
C GLU A 185 -37.07 11.42 -33.68
N GLN A 186 -37.09 10.08 -33.76
CA GLN A 186 -38.24 9.26 -33.37
C GLN A 186 -38.58 9.40 -31.88
N LYS A 187 -37.57 9.60 -31.02
CA LYS A 187 -37.74 9.83 -29.58
C LYS A 187 -38.05 11.29 -29.23
N GLY A 188 -38.10 12.20 -30.21
CA GLY A 188 -38.30 13.63 -29.98
C GLY A 188 -37.12 14.32 -29.27
N ILE A 189 -35.93 13.74 -29.36
CA ILE A 189 -34.69 14.26 -28.74
C ILE A 189 -33.93 15.06 -29.80
N GLN A 190 -33.45 16.24 -29.41
CA GLN A 190 -32.61 17.07 -30.28
C GLN A 190 -31.13 16.72 -30.09
N ILE A 191 -30.46 16.30 -31.17
CA ILE A 191 -29.00 16.12 -31.22
C ILE A 191 -28.37 17.20 -32.12
N LEU A 192 -27.34 17.88 -31.61
CA LEU A 192 -26.64 18.94 -32.32
C LEU A 192 -25.21 18.49 -32.66
N PHE A 193 -24.86 18.56 -33.94
CA PHE A 193 -23.50 18.31 -34.43
C PHE A 193 -22.90 19.62 -34.94
N LYS A 194 -21.73 19.98 -34.42
CA LYS A 194 -20.96 21.15 -34.86
C LYS A 194 -19.52 20.72 -35.10
N ASN A 195 -19.12 20.77 -36.37
CA ASN A 195 -17.76 20.45 -36.77
C ASN A 195 -17.02 21.75 -37.13
N ASN A 196 -16.20 22.23 -36.20
CA ASN A 196 -15.42 23.46 -36.38
C ASN A 196 -13.95 23.17 -36.74
N LEU A 197 -13.57 21.90 -36.87
CA LEU A 197 -12.18 21.52 -37.05
C LEU A 197 -11.81 21.53 -38.55
N PRO A 198 -10.79 22.30 -38.99
CA PRO A 198 -10.34 22.30 -40.37
C PRO A 198 -9.93 20.91 -40.86
N ALA A 199 -10.19 20.56 -42.12
CA ALA A 199 -9.94 19.22 -42.65
C ALA A 199 -8.49 18.72 -42.48
N LYS A 200 -7.51 19.64 -42.54
CA LYS A 200 -6.08 19.31 -42.31
C LYS A 200 -5.75 19.02 -40.85
N GLU A 201 -6.51 19.57 -39.92
CA GLU A 201 -6.34 19.38 -38.46
C GLU A 201 -7.17 18.19 -37.95
N ALA A 202 -8.11 17.70 -38.75
CA ALA A 202 -8.98 16.57 -38.41
C ALA A 202 -8.34 15.19 -38.60
N ILE A 203 -7.17 15.12 -39.24
CA ILE A 203 -6.42 13.87 -39.44
C ILE A 203 -5.47 13.67 -38.27
N ILE A 204 -5.75 12.66 -37.43
CA ILE A 204 -4.92 12.29 -36.30
C ILE A 204 -4.40 10.85 -36.45
N LYS A 205 -3.28 10.53 -35.78
CA LYS A 205 -2.77 9.16 -35.67
C LYS A 205 -3.37 8.51 -34.43
N THR A 206 -4.28 7.57 -34.63
CA THR A 206 -4.99 6.87 -33.55
C THR A 206 -5.50 5.51 -34.02
N ASP A 207 -6.09 4.73 -33.12
CA ASP A 207 -6.84 3.54 -33.48
C ASP A 207 -8.28 3.90 -33.86
N ARG A 208 -8.56 3.84 -35.17
CA ARG A 208 -9.85 4.17 -35.77
C ARG A 208 -11.01 3.42 -35.11
N GLU A 209 -10.86 2.11 -34.92
CA GLU A 209 -11.93 1.24 -34.42
C GLU A 209 -12.19 1.47 -32.94
N LYS A 210 -11.13 1.64 -32.12
CA LYS A 210 -11.29 1.94 -30.69
C LYS A 210 -11.90 3.32 -30.45
N VAL A 211 -11.51 4.34 -31.22
CA VAL A 211 -12.13 5.67 -31.10
C VAL A 211 -13.60 5.60 -31.50
N TYR A 212 -13.93 4.92 -32.60
CA TYR A 212 -15.32 4.68 -32.99
C TYR A 212 -16.11 3.99 -31.87
N ALA A 213 -15.55 2.92 -31.27
CA ALA A 213 -16.17 2.21 -30.16
C ALA A 213 -16.36 3.07 -28.89
N ILE A 214 -15.45 4.00 -28.61
CA ILE A 214 -15.63 4.96 -27.50
C ILE A 214 -16.79 5.91 -27.83
N LEU A 215 -16.77 6.51 -29.01
CA LEU A 215 -17.74 7.53 -29.40
C LEU A 215 -19.17 6.95 -29.51
N ILE A 216 -19.33 5.73 -30.04
CA ILE A 216 -20.65 5.09 -30.16
C ILE A 216 -21.26 4.76 -28.78
N ASN A 217 -20.43 4.53 -27.75
CA ASN A 217 -20.89 4.24 -26.39
C ASN A 217 -21.19 5.50 -25.57
N LEU A 218 -20.75 6.69 -26.02
CA LEU A 218 -20.97 7.97 -25.32
C LEU A 218 -22.22 8.72 -25.78
N VAL A 219 -22.66 8.49 -27.01
CA VAL A 219 -23.85 9.11 -27.63
C VAL A 219 -25.12 8.36 -27.25
#